data_AF-A0A191ZEV4-F1
#
_entry.id   AF-A0A191ZEV4-F1
#
_cell.length_a   1.000
_cell.length_b   1.000
_cell.length_c   1.000
_cell.angle_alpha   90.00
_cell.angle_beta   90.00
_cell.angle_gamma   90.00
#
_symmetry.space_group_name_H-M   'P 1'
#
loop_
_entity.id
_entity.type
_entity.pdbx_description
1 polymer ?
#
loop_
_entity_poly.entity_id
_entity_poly.type
_entity_poly.pdbx_seq_one_letter_code
_entity_poly.pdbx_strand_id
1 'polypeptide(L)'
;MEASTEIDESAIHPAARWATAAAFTPQQVDCTTAVALKILDQKCKMTASEQAALMIVYDAVRHRPEELFDASVHRIIEAARTGPDATVCHSIHLLRVHAEKSIPKPIMKEFKAFLRTGLQT
;
A
#
# COMPACT_ATOMS: atom_id res chain seq x y z
N MET A 1 36.49 -10.52 1.90
CA MET A 1 35.26 -10.36 1.11
C MET A 1 34.17 -11.05 1.90
N GLU A 2 33.39 -10.28 2.65
CA GLU A 2 32.03 -10.59 3.10
C GLU A 2 31.57 -9.40 3.94
N ALA A 3 30.84 -8.49 3.28
CA ALA A 3 30.14 -7.41 3.95
C ALA A 3 28.80 -7.99 4.43
N SER A 4 28.80 -8.51 5.66
CA SER A 4 27.57 -8.82 6.38
C SER A 4 26.89 -7.50 6.73
N THR A 5 25.92 -7.07 5.93
CA THR A 5 24.97 -6.05 6.35
C THR A 5 24.06 -6.67 7.40
N GLU A 6 24.45 -6.53 8.67
CA GLU A 6 23.52 -6.59 9.79
C GLU A 6 22.46 -5.50 9.53
N ILE A 7 21.27 -5.92 9.10
CA ILE A 7 20.11 -5.04 9.13
C ILE A 7 19.80 -4.85 10.61
N ASP A 8 20.03 -3.65 11.13
CA ASP A 8 19.59 -3.26 12.46
C ASP A 8 18.05 -3.37 12.52
N GLU A 9 17.54 -4.52 12.98
CA GLU A 9 16.11 -4.80 13.11
C GLU A 9 15.41 -3.81 14.06
N SER A 10 16.17 -3.04 14.85
CA SER A 10 15.68 -1.99 15.75
C SER A 10 15.11 -0.76 15.02
N ALA A 11 15.49 -0.54 13.75
CA ALA A 11 15.05 0.58 12.94
C ALA A 11 13.84 0.29 12.02
N ILE A 12 13.35 -0.96 12.00
CA ILE A 12 12.22 -1.35 11.13
C ILE A 12 10.92 -0.82 11.72
N HIS A 13 10.22 0.03 10.97
CA HIS A 13 8.92 0.57 11.38
C HIS A 13 7.94 -0.57 11.74
N PRO A 14 7.19 -0.49 12.86
CA PRO A 14 6.35 -1.60 13.33
C PRO A 14 5.37 -2.11 12.27
N ALA A 15 4.83 -1.20 11.45
CA ALA A 15 3.98 -1.55 10.31
C ALA A 15 4.68 -2.41 9.24
N ALA A 16 5.96 -2.17 8.93
CA ALA A 16 6.74 -2.99 7.99
C ALA A 16 6.98 -4.39 8.54
N ARG A 17 7.38 -4.47 9.82
CA ARG A 17 7.63 -5.74 10.51
C ARG A 17 6.37 -6.60 10.53
N TRP A 18 5.23 -6.00 10.89
CA TRP A 18 3.94 -6.68 10.85
C TRP A 18 3.56 -7.10 9.43
N ALA A 19 3.64 -6.21 8.45
CA ALA A 19 3.22 -6.50 7.07
C ALA A 19 4.01 -7.64 6.43
N THR A 20 5.31 -7.72 6.74
CA THR A 20 6.18 -8.79 6.25
C THR A 20 5.79 -10.14 6.82
N ALA A 21 5.43 -10.20 8.11
CA ALA A 21 5.04 -11.44 8.79
C ALA A 21 3.57 -11.87 8.52
N ALA A 22 2.68 -10.91 8.26
CA ALA A 22 1.26 -11.20 8.05
C ALA A 22 1.02 -11.89 6.70
N ALA A 23 0.10 -12.85 6.67
CA ALA A 23 -0.34 -13.52 5.46
C ALA A 23 -1.39 -12.66 4.74
N PHE A 24 -0.99 -11.96 3.68
CA PHE A 24 -1.90 -11.20 2.83
C PHE A 24 -2.47 -12.10 1.75
N THR A 25 -3.78 -12.08 1.56
CA THR A 25 -4.41 -12.63 0.35
C THR A 25 -4.22 -11.68 -0.83
N PRO A 26 -4.31 -12.15 -2.09
CA PRO A 26 -4.22 -11.27 -3.26
C PRO A 26 -5.20 -10.08 -3.20
N GLN A 27 -6.43 -10.32 -2.76
CA GLN A 27 -7.43 -9.26 -2.57
C GLN A 27 -7.04 -8.22 -1.51
N GLN A 28 -6.31 -8.62 -0.47
CA GLN A 28 -5.79 -7.69 0.54
C GLN A 28 -4.62 -6.88 -0.01
N VAL A 29 -3.81 -7.45 -0.92
CA VAL A 29 -2.78 -6.71 -1.66
C VAL A 29 -3.46 -5.66 -2.55
N ASP A 30 -4.51 -6.01 -3.29
CA ASP A 30 -5.29 -5.07 -4.08
C ASP A 30 -5.88 -3.94 -3.24
N CYS A 31 -6.44 -4.28 -2.07
CA CYS A 31 -6.95 -3.28 -1.14
C CYS A 31 -5.85 -2.35 -0.63
N THR A 32 -4.64 -2.87 -0.41
CA THR A 32 -3.47 -2.09 0.01
C THR A 32 -3.05 -1.13 -1.11
N THR A 33 -2.94 -1.61 -2.35
CA THR A 33 -2.65 -0.79 -3.53
C THR A 33 -3.72 0.29 -3.73
N ALA A 34 -5.00 -0.05 -3.58
CA ALA A 34 -6.10 0.91 -3.67
C ALA A 34 -6.03 2.03 -2.62
N VAL A 35 -5.60 1.72 -1.39
CA VAL A 35 -5.42 2.75 -0.36
C VAL A 35 -4.20 3.63 -0.66
N ALA A 36 -3.09 3.06 -1.15
CA ALA A 36 -1.94 3.83 -1.60
C ALA A 36 -2.33 4.83 -2.71
N LEU A 37 -3.14 4.40 -3.68
CA LEU A 37 -3.69 5.28 -4.72
C LEU A 37 -4.55 6.41 -4.12
N LYS A 38 -5.37 6.14 -3.09
CA LYS A 38 -6.18 7.18 -2.42
C LYS A 38 -5.34 8.18 -1.64
N ILE A 39 -4.22 7.73 -1.06
CA ILE A 39 -3.25 8.61 -0.37
C ILE A 39 -2.62 9.55 -1.41
N LEU A 40 -2.13 9.01 -2.52
CA LEU A 40 -1.49 9.80 -3.57
C LEU A 40 -2.46 10.75 -4.29
N ASP A 41 -3.73 10.35 -4.48
CA ASP A 41 -4.80 11.21 -5.03
C ASP A 41 -5.36 12.24 -4.02
N GLN A 42 -4.78 12.34 -2.81
CA GLN A 42 -5.25 13.25 -1.75
C GLN A 42 -6.74 13.07 -1.39
N LYS A 43 -7.27 11.83 -1.51
CA LYS A 43 -8.65 11.45 -1.14
C LYS A 43 -8.74 10.65 0.16
N CYS A 44 -7.60 10.37 0.79
CA CYS A 44 -7.56 9.67 2.06
C CYS A 44 -7.87 10.63 3.23
N LYS A 45 -8.76 10.22 4.14
CA LYS A 45 -9.17 11.00 5.33
C LYS A 45 -8.43 10.61 6.61
N MET A 46 -7.47 9.69 6.51
CA MET A 46 -6.67 9.24 7.65
C MET A 46 -5.64 10.31 8.04
N THR A 47 -5.13 10.25 9.26
CA THR A 47 -4.03 11.11 9.73
C THR A 47 -2.74 10.85 8.95
N ALA A 48 -1.81 11.82 8.96
CA ALA A 48 -0.52 11.66 8.27
C ALA A 48 0.25 10.42 8.74
N SER A 49 0.21 10.12 10.05
CA SER A 49 0.86 8.93 10.62
C SER A 49 0.24 7.63 10.12
N GLU A 50 -1.10 7.56 10.04
CA GLU A 50 -1.79 6.38 9.49
C GLU A 50 -1.52 6.21 7.99
N GLN A 51 -1.48 7.31 7.23
CA GLN A 51 -1.13 7.26 5.81
C GLN A 51 0.30 6.77 5.61
N ALA A 52 1.25 7.28 6.40
CA ALA A 52 2.64 6.83 6.38
C ALA A 52 2.75 5.33 6.72
N ALA A 53 2.07 4.86 7.78
CA ALA A 53 2.04 3.46 8.13
C ALA A 53 1.50 2.57 6.99
N LEU A 54 0.43 3.00 6.29
CA LEU A 54 -0.09 2.23 5.16
C LEU A 54 0.81 2.27 3.93
N MET A 55 1.51 3.37 3.66
CA MET A 55 2.51 3.39 2.58
C MET A 55 3.67 2.43 2.88
N ILE A 56 4.05 2.28 4.15
CA ILE A 56 5.04 1.30 4.60
C ILE A 56 4.52 -0.14 4.44
N VAL A 57 3.26 -0.40 4.81
CA VAL A 57 2.61 -1.70 4.56
C VAL A 57 2.60 -2.00 3.06
N TYR A 58 2.21 -1.03 2.23
CA TYR A 58 2.23 -1.16 0.77
C TYR A 58 3.61 -1.54 0.25
N ASP A 59 4.67 -0.84 0.67
CA ASP A 59 6.04 -1.14 0.24
C ASP A 59 6.46 -2.57 0.62
N ALA A 60 5.98 -3.07 1.77
CA ALA A 60 6.24 -4.43 2.22
C ALA A 60 5.43 -5.52 1.49
N VAL A 61 4.32 -5.19 0.81
CA VAL A 61 3.45 -6.21 0.17
C VAL A 61 3.30 -6.06 -1.34
N ARG A 62 3.76 -4.96 -1.95
CA ARG A 62 3.64 -4.68 -3.40
C ARG A 62 4.31 -5.70 -4.34
N HIS A 63 5.09 -6.63 -3.80
CA HIS A 63 5.76 -7.69 -4.56
C HIS A 63 5.00 -9.03 -4.49
N ARG A 64 3.92 -9.09 -3.71
CA ARG A 64 3.06 -10.28 -3.57
C ARG A 64 2.05 -10.32 -4.71
N PRO A 65 1.49 -11.51 -5.02
CA PRO A 65 0.46 -11.62 -6.05
C PRO A 65 -0.76 -10.76 -5.71
N GLU A 66 -1.33 -10.13 -6.74
CA GLU A 66 -2.53 -9.29 -6.70
C GLU A 66 -3.53 -9.78 -7.79
N GLU A 67 -4.83 -9.52 -7.63
CA GLU A 67 -5.88 -9.98 -8.57
C GLU A 67 -6.39 -8.87 -9.49
N LEU A 68 -6.42 -7.62 -9.01
CA LEU A 68 -7.07 -6.51 -9.69
C LEU A 68 -6.10 -5.70 -10.55
N PHE A 69 -4.91 -5.40 -10.02
CA PHE A 69 -3.94 -4.59 -10.73
C PHE A 69 -2.89 -5.45 -11.42
N ASP A 70 -2.17 -4.83 -12.35
CA ASP A 70 -0.95 -5.39 -12.92
C ASP A 70 0.27 -4.66 -12.34
N ALA A 71 1.46 -5.20 -12.58
CA ALA A 71 2.70 -4.63 -12.08
C ALA A 71 2.99 -3.19 -12.56
N SER A 72 2.27 -2.69 -13.57
CA SER A 72 2.41 -1.30 -14.04
C SER A 72 1.86 -0.29 -13.04
N VAL A 73 0.87 -0.68 -12.21
CA VAL A 73 0.32 0.18 -11.14
C VAL A 73 1.43 0.68 -10.21
N HIS A 74 2.37 -0.19 -9.88
CA HIS A 74 3.46 0.12 -8.96
C HIS A 74 4.45 1.13 -9.56
N ARG A 75 4.65 1.11 -10.88
CA ARG A 75 5.49 2.11 -11.57
C ARG A 75 4.87 3.50 -11.51
N ILE A 76 3.55 3.58 -11.67
CA ILE A 76 2.80 4.84 -11.58
C ILE A 76 2.82 5.38 -10.14
N ILE A 77 2.64 4.50 -9.16
CA ILE A 77 2.75 4.85 -7.73
C ILE A 77 4.14 5.37 -7.39
N GLU A 78 5.20 4.74 -7.93
CA GLU A 78 6.58 5.18 -7.73
C GLU A 78 6.83 6.56 -8.37
N ALA A 79 6.40 6.77 -9.62
CA ALA A 79 6.49 8.07 -10.28
C ALA A 79 5.75 9.18 -9.50
N ALA A 80 4.59 8.86 -8.93
CA ALA A 80 3.80 9.79 -8.13
C ALA A 80 4.49 10.18 -6.82
N ARG A 81 5.35 9.32 -6.27
CA ARG A 81 6.12 9.60 -5.04
C ARG A 81 7.37 10.44 -5.29
N THR A 82 8.02 10.29 -6.45
CA THR A 82 9.29 10.97 -6.73
C THR A 82 9.12 12.39 -7.27
N GLY A 83 8.04 12.63 -8.03
CA GLY A 83 7.82 13.92 -8.68
C GLY A 83 6.62 13.84 -9.63
N PRO A 84 5.39 13.95 -9.12
CA PRO A 84 4.19 13.77 -9.92
C PRO A 84 4.04 14.92 -10.92
N ASP A 85 3.90 14.58 -12.20
CA ASP A 85 3.43 15.51 -13.22
C ASP A 85 1.90 15.39 -13.41
N ALA A 86 1.32 16.20 -14.31
CA ALA A 86 -0.11 16.18 -14.57
C ALA A 86 -0.59 14.81 -15.13
N THR A 87 0.26 14.12 -15.88
CA THR A 87 -0.05 12.81 -16.48
C THR A 87 -0.12 11.74 -15.40
N VAL A 88 0.87 11.70 -14.52
CA VAL A 88 0.94 10.78 -13.39
C VAL A 88 -0.21 11.03 -12.42
N CYS A 89 -0.52 12.29 -12.10
CA CYS A 89 -1.69 12.63 -11.29
C CYS A 89 -2.99 12.11 -11.93
N HIS A 90 -3.15 12.26 -13.25
CA HIS A 90 -4.32 11.75 -13.96
C HIS A 90 -4.39 10.22 -13.93
N SER A 91 -3.27 9.52 -14.13
CA SER A 91 -3.21 8.05 -14.04
C SER A 91 -3.56 7.55 -12.64
N ILE A 92 -3.00 8.16 -11.59
CA ILE A 92 -3.35 7.85 -10.19
C ILE A 92 -4.85 8.01 -9.95
N HIS A 93 -5.43 9.11 -10.44
CA HIS A 93 -6.86 9.34 -10.34
C HIS A 93 -7.69 8.23 -11.01
N LEU A 94 -7.36 7.86 -12.25
CA LEU A 94 -8.06 6.81 -12.99
C LEU A 94 -7.95 5.45 -12.29
N LEU A 95 -6.75 5.09 -11.83
CA LEU A 95 -6.51 3.85 -11.10
C LEU A 95 -7.30 3.82 -9.78
N ARG A 96 -7.36 4.93 -9.05
CA ARG A 96 -8.17 5.06 -7.83
C ARG A 96 -9.66 4.89 -8.12
N VAL A 97 -10.18 5.54 -9.17
CA VAL A 97 -11.58 5.38 -9.60
C VAL A 97 -11.87 3.92 -9.96
N HIS A 98 -10.95 3.26 -10.69
CA HIS A 98 -11.08 1.86 -11.05
C HIS A 98 -11.15 0.98 -9.80
N ALA A 99 -10.22 1.15 -8.86
CA ALA A 99 -10.18 0.44 -7.59
C ALA A 99 -11.50 0.57 -6.81
N GLU A 100 -12.06 1.78 -6.73
CA GLU A 100 -13.31 2.06 -6.01
C GLU A 100 -14.54 1.39 -6.64
N LYS A 101 -14.51 1.16 -7.95
CA LYS A 101 -15.57 0.45 -8.67
C LYS A 101 -15.42 -1.06 -8.56
N SER A 102 -14.19 -1.56 -8.59
CA SER A 102 -13.88 -2.99 -8.64
C SER A 102 -13.86 -3.65 -7.26
N ILE A 103 -13.39 -2.96 -6.21
CA ILE A 103 -13.28 -3.53 -4.87
C ILE A 103 -14.61 -3.35 -4.11
N PRO A 104 -15.32 -4.45 -3.77
CA PRO A 104 -16.59 -4.36 -3.08
C PRO A 104 -16.44 -3.79 -1.66
N LYS A 105 -17.45 -3.05 -1.20
CA LYS A 105 -17.48 -2.49 0.18
C LYS A 105 -17.29 -3.54 1.29
N PRO A 106 -17.84 -4.77 1.20
CA PRO A 106 -17.58 -5.82 2.19
C PRO A 106 -16.10 -6.19 2.30
N ILE A 107 -15.41 -6.37 1.17
CA ILE A 107 -13.98 -6.68 1.11
C ILE A 107 -13.15 -5.57 1.76
N MET A 108 -13.43 -4.30 1.42
CA MET A 108 -12.76 -3.16 2.04
C MET A 108 -13.02 -3.06 3.55
N LYS A 109 -14.20 -3.48 4.03
CA LYS A 109 -14.52 -3.52 5.47
C LYS A 109 -13.71 -4.59 6.19
N GLU A 110 -13.61 -5.78 5.62
CA GLU A 110 -12.80 -6.89 6.14
C GLU A 110 -11.32 -6.52 6.17
N PHE A 111 -10.81 -5.93 5.08
CA PHE A 111 -9.44 -5.45 5.02
C PHE A 111 -9.11 -4.41 6.09
N LYS A 112 -10.02 -3.46 6.36
CA LYS A 112 -9.84 -2.49 7.46
C LYS A 112 -9.82 -3.14 8.83
N ALA A 113 -10.60 -4.21 9.04
CA ALA A 113 -10.55 -4.96 10.30
C ALA A 113 -9.21 -5.70 10.45
N PHE A 114 -8.73 -6.33 9.36
CA PHE A 114 -7.42 -6.97 9.31
C PHE A 114 -6.28 -6.00 9.63
N LEU A 115 -6.24 -4.83 8.98
CA LEU A 115 -5.25 -3.78 9.27
C LEU A 115 -5.32 -3.32 10.74
N ARG A 116 -6.52 -3.15 11.29
CA ARG A 116 -6.68 -2.69 12.68
C ARG A 116 -6.13 -3.72 13.66
N THR A 117 -6.44 -5.00 13.48
CA THR A 117 -5.90 -6.06 14.33
C THR A 117 -4.37 -6.15 14.22
N GLY A 118 -3.83 -5.91 13.03
CA GLY A 118 -2.41 -6.01 12.77
C GLY A 118 -1.55 -4.83 13.21
N LEU A 119 -2.06 -3.61 13.06
CA LEU A 119 -1.35 -2.37 13.36
C LEU A 119 -1.60 -1.85 14.79
N GLN A 120 -2.32 -2.60 15.63
CA GLN A 120 -2.60 -2.28 17.04
C GLN A 120 -1.40 -2.48 18.00
N THR A 121 -0.20 -2.66 17.48
CA THR A 121 1.04 -2.77 18.29
C THR A 121 1.41 -1.48 18.99
#